data_AF-A0AAV4N1P4-F1
#
_entry.id   AF-A0AAV4N1P4-F1
#
_cell.length_a   1.000
_cell.length_b   1.000
_cell.length_c   1.000
_cell.angle_alpha   90.00
_cell.angle_beta   90.00
_cell.angle_gamma   90.00
#
_symmetry.space_group_name_H-M   'P 1'
#
loop_
_entity.id
_entity.type
_entity.pdbx_description
1 polymer ?
#
loop_
_entity_poly.entity_id
_entity_poly.type
_entity_poly.pdbx_seq_one_letter_code
_entity_poly.pdbx_strand_id
1 'polypeptide(L)'
;MWNIEPLEFARVDPGKGDINIYFKTMTNEHVMGYAHYPEEGKVFINDKLKPNQVFYVLQHELGHALGSTHDVNQNSTMFPYFLDQAVLLKNLCC
;
A
#
# COMPACT_ATOMS: atom_id res chain seq x y z
N MET A 1 -31.65 5.80 -1.69
CA MET A 1 -30.90 5.14 -0.60
C MET A 1 -29.77 4.40 -1.28
N TRP A 2 -28.51 4.73 -0.99
CA TRP A 2 -27.37 3.97 -1.54
C TRP A 2 -27.20 2.72 -0.68
N ASN A 3 -27.24 1.53 -1.29
CA ASN A 3 -26.82 0.31 -0.59
C ASN A 3 -25.32 0.42 -0.36
N ILE A 4 -24.90 0.49 0.89
CA ILE A 4 -23.50 0.42 1.28
C ILE A 4 -23.26 -1.03 1.70
N GLU A 5 -22.83 -1.85 0.75
CA GLU A 5 -22.32 -3.18 1.05
C GLU A 5 -20.84 -3.07 1.48
N PRO A 6 -20.35 -3.92 2.39
CA PRO A 6 -18.95 -3.94 2.77
C PRO A 6 -18.06 -4.30 1.57
N LEU A 7 -16.82 -3.79 1.57
CA LEU A 7 -15.84 -4.15 0.56
C LEU A 7 -15.35 -5.59 0.76
N GLU A 8 -15.36 -6.39 -0.30
CA GLU A 8 -14.82 -7.75 -0.32
C GLU A 8 -13.62 -7.84 -1.27
N PHE A 9 -12.66 -8.70 -0.94
CA PHE A 9 -11.50 -8.97 -1.78
C PHE A 9 -11.47 -10.44 -2.17
N ALA A 10 -11.36 -10.70 -3.46
CA ALA A 10 -11.12 -12.02 -4.00
C ALA A 10 -9.94 -11.97 -4.97
N ARG A 11 -9.09 -13.01 -4.94
CA ARG A 11 -8.05 -13.18 -5.95
C ARG A 11 -8.70 -13.70 -7.23
N VAL A 12 -8.37 -13.08 -8.35
CA VAL A 12 -8.80 -13.49 -9.69
C VAL A 12 -7.60 -13.74 -10.60
N ASP A 13 -7.86 -14.22 -11.82
CA ASP A 13 -6.81 -14.39 -12.83
C ASP A 13 -6.12 -13.04 -13.13
N PRO A 14 -4.82 -13.06 -13.49
CA PRO A 14 -4.09 -11.85 -13.87
C PRO A 14 -4.81 -11.05 -14.96
N GLY A 15 -4.91 -9.73 -14.77
CA GLY A 15 -5.55 -8.81 -15.72
C GLY A 15 -7.08 -8.77 -15.67
N LYS A 16 -7.72 -9.53 -14.77
CA LYS A 16 -9.17 -9.50 -14.55
C LYS A 16 -9.60 -8.80 -13.25
N GLY A 17 -8.64 -8.37 -12.43
CA GLY A 17 -8.93 -7.75 -11.13
C GLY A 17 -9.21 -6.26 -11.26
N ASP A 18 -10.06 -5.75 -10.39
CA ASP A 18 -10.25 -4.29 -10.18
C ASP A 18 -8.96 -3.65 -9.66
N ILE A 19 -8.20 -4.39 -8.85
CA ILE A 19 -6.87 -4.02 -8.37
C ILE A 19 -5.84 -5.00 -8.92
N ASN A 20 -4.83 -4.50 -9.63
CA ASN A 20 -3.73 -5.29 -10.16
C ASN A 20 -2.41 -4.89 -9.49
N ILE A 21 -1.73 -5.87 -8.87
CA ILE A 21 -0.48 -5.65 -8.14
C ILE A 21 0.69 -6.11 -9.00
N TYR A 22 1.68 -5.24 -9.18
CA TYR A 22 2.88 -5.48 -9.97
C TYR A 22 4.13 -5.29 -9.12
N PHE A 23 5.12 -6.15 -9.32
CA PHE A 23 6.46 -5.96 -8.77
C PHE A 23 7.38 -5.46 -9.89
N LYS A 24 8.10 -4.36 -9.65
CA LYS A 24 9.07 -3.83 -10.59
C LYS A 24 10.21 -3.11 -9.89
N THR A 25 11.39 -3.08 -10.50
CA THR A 25 12.48 -2.22 -10.03
C THR A 25 12.10 -0.75 -10.23
N MET A 26 12.15 0.05 -9.16
CA MET A 26 11.96 1.50 -9.23
C MET A 26 13.25 2.20 -9.62
N THR A 27 13.15 3.28 -10.41
CA THR A 27 14.30 4.09 -10.83
C THR A 27 14.81 5.00 -9.72
N ASN A 28 13.91 5.46 -8.84
CA ASN A 28 14.26 6.19 -7.63
C ASN A 28 14.30 5.22 -6.44
N GLU A 29 15.47 5.07 -5.81
CA GLU A 29 15.69 4.16 -4.68
C GLU A 29 14.92 4.56 -3.41
N HIS A 30 14.46 5.80 -3.31
CA HIS A 30 13.61 6.27 -2.21
C HIS A 30 12.12 5.99 -2.43
N VAL A 31 11.73 5.48 -3.61
CA VAL A 31 10.35 5.09 -3.88
C VAL A 31 10.19 3.59 -3.64
N MET A 32 9.38 3.24 -2.64
CA MET A 32 9.13 1.86 -2.25
C MET A 32 7.90 1.26 -2.94
N GLY A 33 6.93 2.10 -3.31
CA GLY A 33 5.72 1.73 -4.03
C GLY A 33 5.03 2.96 -4.58
N TYR A 34 4.02 2.74 -5.41
CA TYR A 34 3.03 3.74 -5.78
C TYR A 34 1.77 3.06 -6.35
N ALA A 35 0.62 3.68 -6.16
CA ALA A 35 -0.63 3.34 -6.85
C ALA A 35 -1.08 4.50 -7.75
N HIS A 36 -1.69 4.17 -8.89
CA HIS A 36 -2.37 5.17 -9.70
C HIS A 36 -3.83 5.26 -9.25
N TYR A 37 -4.20 6.40 -8.66
CA TYR A 37 -5.58 6.77 -8.33
C TYR A 37 -5.98 8.00 -9.15
N PRO A 38 -7.25 8.16 -9.56
CA PRO A 38 -8.36 7.19 -9.48
C PRO A 38 -8.34 6.18 -10.64
N GLU A 39 -7.45 6.35 -11.60
CA GLU A 39 -7.48 5.61 -12.84
C GLU A 39 -6.59 4.36 -12.74
N GLU A 40 -7.21 3.22 -13.01
CA GLU A 40 -6.62 1.92 -13.36
C GLU A 40 -6.40 0.88 -12.23
N GLY A 41 -6.57 1.22 -10.95
CA GLY A 41 -6.45 0.23 -9.87
C GLY A 41 -5.10 -0.51 -9.85
N LYS A 42 -4.05 0.11 -10.41
CA LYS A 42 -2.72 -0.50 -10.52
C LYS A 42 -1.89 -0.11 -9.31
N VAL A 43 -1.38 -1.11 -8.61
CA VAL A 43 -0.46 -0.98 -7.48
C VAL A 43 0.90 -1.51 -7.91
N PHE A 44 1.95 -0.71 -7.72
CA PHE A 44 3.32 -1.07 -8.07
C PHE A 44 4.18 -1.10 -6.82
N ILE A 45 4.85 -2.22 -6.58
CA ILE A 45 5.73 -2.45 -5.44
C ILE A 45 7.16 -2.59 -5.96
N ASN A 46 8.11 -1.97 -5.26
CA ASN A 46 9.53 -2.15 -5.57
C ASN A 46 9.95 -3.60 -5.31
N ASP A 47 10.51 -4.28 -6.32
CA ASP A 47 10.91 -5.69 -6.24
C ASP A 47 12.16 -5.95 -5.38
N LYS A 48 12.85 -4.88 -4.95
CA LYS A 48 14.02 -4.95 -4.04
C LYS A 48 13.66 -4.92 -2.56
N LEU A 49 12.36 -4.83 -2.22
CA LEU A 49 11.93 -4.77 -0.83
C LEU A 49 12.11 -6.09 -0.08
N LYS A 50 12.45 -6.01 1.21
CA LYS A 50 12.41 -7.15 2.11
C LYS A 50 10.96 -7.59 2.38
N PRO A 51 10.70 -8.86 2.72
CA PRO A 51 9.33 -9.34 2.95
C PRO A 51 8.49 -8.52 3.93
N ASN A 52 9.09 -8.03 5.03
CA ASN A 52 8.41 -7.17 6.00
C ASN A 52 8.06 -5.78 5.45
N GLN A 53 8.88 -5.26 4.53
CA GLN A 53 8.63 -3.98 3.86
C GLN A 53 7.53 -4.12 2.81
N VAL A 54 7.49 -5.25 2.10
CA VAL A 54 6.43 -5.55 1.10
C VAL A 54 5.05 -5.46 1.75
N PHE A 55 4.85 -6.05 2.93
CA PHE A 55 3.55 -6.02 3.59
C PHE A 55 3.10 -4.59 3.94
N TYR A 56 3.99 -3.79 4.54
CA TYR A 56 3.67 -2.41 4.91
C TYR A 56 3.38 -1.54 3.69
N VAL A 57 4.25 -1.59 2.68
CA VAL A 57 4.09 -0.78 1.46
C VAL A 57 2.84 -1.21 0.70
N LEU A 58 2.57 -2.52 0.60
CA LEU A 58 1.36 -3.00 -0.04
C LEU A 58 0.10 -2.51 0.68
N GLN A 59 0.08 -2.50 2.01
CA GLN A 59 -1.04 -1.98 2.79
C GLN A 59 -1.28 -0.49 2.50
N HIS A 60 -0.20 0.30 2.43
CA HIS A 60 -0.25 1.73 2.09
C HIS A 60 -0.81 1.96 0.67
N GLU A 61 -0.24 1.29 -0.33
CA GLU A 61 -0.65 1.48 -1.72
C GLU A 61 -2.05 0.94 -2.02
N LEU A 62 -2.49 -0.12 -1.32
CA LEU A 62 -3.89 -0.55 -1.38
C LEU A 62 -4.82 0.53 -0.82
N GLY A 63 -4.42 1.26 0.22
CA GLY A 63 -5.16 2.42 0.71
C GLY A 63 -5.39 3.45 -0.38
N HIS A 64 -4.35 3.78 -1.16
CA HIS A 64 -4.47 4.65 -2.33
C HIS A 64 -5.37 4.07 -3.43
N ALA A 65 -5.26 2.78 -3.73
CA ALA A 65 -6.13 2.11 -4.70
C ALA A 65 -7.62 2.16 -4.32
N LEU A 66 -7.91 2.24 -3.01
CA LEU A 66 -9.27 2.38 -2.46
C LEU A 66 -9.70 3.84 -2.24
N GLY A 67 -8.86 4.81 -2.60
CA GLY A 67 -9.18 6.24 -2.53
C GLY A 67 -8.76 6.96 -1.25
N SER A 68 -7.95 6.33 -0.39
CA SER A 68 -7.32 7.03 0.73
C SER A 68 -6.21 7.95 0.24
N THR A 69 -6.05 9.10 0.89
CA THR A 69 -4.90 10.00 0.71
C THR A 69 -3.90 9.80 1.83
N HIS A 70 -2.70 10.39 1.68
CA HIS A 70 -1.74 10.43 2.78
C HIS A 70 -2.33 11.03 4.06
N ASP A 71 -1.85 10.54 5.20
CA ASP A 71 -2.13 11.05 6.53
C ASP A 71 -0.83 11.63 7.13
N VAL A 72 -0.96 12.68 7.93
CA VAL A 72 0.17 13.32 8.63
C VAL A 72 0.55 12.59 9.93
N ASN A 73 -0.34 11.75 10.46
CA ASN A 73 -0.08 10.97 11.66
C ASN A 73 0.91 9.83 11.36
N GLN A 74 2.06 9.85 12.01
CA GLN A 74 3.13 8.84 11.84
C GLN A 74 2.73 7.41 12.20
N ASN A 75 1.67 7.26 13.01
CA ASN A 75 1.12 5.95 13.36
C ASN A 75 0.09 5.44 12.34
N SER A 76 -0.27 6.26 11.34
CA SER A 76 -1.19 5.88 10.28
C SER A 76 -0.47 5.02 9.24
N THR A 77 -1.14 3.98 8.73
CA THR A 77 -0.66 3.24 7.56
C THR A 77 -0.51 4.16 6.34
N MET A 78 -1.30 5.24 6.25
CA MET A 78 -1.22 6.20 5.15
C MET A 78 -0.16 7.29 5.36
N PHE A 79 0.71 7.17 6.36
CA PHE A 79 1.87 8.06 6.48
C PHE A 79 2.83 7.84 5.30
N PRO A 80 3.27 8.89 4.59
CA PRO A 80 3.99 8.76 3.30
C PRO A 80 5.41 8.17 3.41
N TYR A 81 5.94 7.98 4.62
CA TYR A 81 7.30 7.48 4.82
C TYR A 81 7.28 6.13 5.53
N PHE A 82 8.05 5.19 5.00
CA PHE A 82 8.32 3.94 5.70
C PHE A 82 9.12 4.24 6.98
N LEU A 83 8.48 4.01 8.12
CA LEU A 83 9.13 4.00 9.42
C LEU A 83 9.40 2.53 9.76
N ASP A 84 10.67 2.17 9.87
CA ASP A 84 11.03 0.81 10.29
C ASP A 84 10.32 0.49 11.61
N GLN A 85 9.44 -0.52 11.59
CA GLN A 85 8.64 -0.89 12.76
C GLN A 85 9.51 -1.30 13.95
N ALA A 86 10.76 -1.72 13.73
CA ALA A 86 11.72 -1.93 14.82
C ALA A 86 12.10 -0.62 15.56
N VAL A 87 11.94 0.54 14.93
CA VAL A 87 12.10 1.88 15.52
C VAL A 87 10.81 2.33 16.22
N LEU A 88 9.63 2.04 15.65
CA LEU A 88 8.34 2.38 16.26
C LEU A 88 7.99 1.49 17.48
N LEU A 89 8.29 0.20 17.43
CA LEU A 89 8.05 -0.75 18.54
C LEU A 89 8.97 -0.51 19.73
N LYS A 90 10.14 0.11 19.54
CA LYS A 90 10.97 0.57 20.66
C LYS A 90 10.31 1.65 21.51
N ASN A 91 9.32 2.36 20.96
CA ASN A 91 8.56 3.40 21.67
C ASN A 91 7.20 2.89 22.21
N LEU A 92 6.92 1.59 22.08
CA LEU A 92 5.66 0.96 22.52
C LEU A 92 5.84 -0.04 23.67
N CYS A 93 7.07 -0.39 24.04
CA CYS A 93 7.32 -1.15 25.26
C CYS A 93 7.34 -0.21 26.48
N CYS A 94 6.21 -0.15 27.18
CA CYS A 94 6.16 0.10 28.62
C CYS A 94 6.07 -1.26 29.34
#